data_AF-A0A317PIT8-F1
#
_entry.id   AF-A0A317PIT8-F1
#
_cell.length_a   1.000
_cell.length_b   1.000
_cell.length_c   1.000
_cell.angle_alpha   90.00
_cell.angle_beta   90.00
_cell.angle_gamma   90.00
#
_symmetry.space_group_name_H-M   'P 1'
#
loop_
_entity.id
_entity.type
_entity.pdbx_description
1 polymer ?
#
loop_
_entity_poly.entity_id
_entity_poly.type
_entity_poly.pdbx_seq_one_letter_code
_entity_poly.pdbx_strand_id
1 'polypeptide(L)'
;MVAERSLLGAAIAEEWLAQGNRIAAIWTSDHRRLRPNLLERIGAAVTGLPTLSSIARRHGIPIRQIGRLSRMPDLEREVRATGADVLMTVMTHSIVPEAMLALFDGRAINCHPALLPHFKGPQPLQSMLHDGCGEVHGGLTLHVLSPGIDEGAIVAQQPLPLRVGEIPEWNALSVLAVRRMMRGETAAYLRGDRQAVPQQPGSGHYRRVAAGEFSITADKSLALCQHLSRTIPPGTLLWLPAPADAARRGSYRIAEALRRIGPATGRTPRIGWLTIEADVTDARIAMRRRHKIAEIVARIGESLRMRRVLARAARAAGDGPASG
;
A
#
# COMPACT_ATOMS: atom_id res chain seq x y z
N MET A 1 -17.29 -3.59 -3.65
CA MET A 1 -15.84 -3.47 -3.42
C MET A 1 -15.59 -2.54 -2.25
N VAL A 2 -14.76 -2.89 -1.27
CA VAL A 2 -14.32 -1.98 -0.20
C VAL A 2 -12.84 -1.68 -0.43
N ALA A 3 -12.54 -0.45 -0.82
CA ALA A 3 -11.21 -0.11 -1.28
C ALA A 3 -10.81 1.32 -0.94
N GLU A 4 -9.53 1.48 -0.66
CA GLU A 4 -8.87 2.77 -0.66
C GLU A 4 -8.21 3.05 -2.00
N ARG A 5 -7.85 4.32 -2.22
CA ARG A 5 -7.13 4.72 -3.41
C ARG A 5 -5.77 4.02 -3.49
N SER A 6 -5.63 3.20 -4.51
CA SER A 6 -4.43 2.42 -4.81
C SER A 6 -4.42 1.99 -6.28
N LEU A 7 -3.23 1.74 -6.83
CA LEU A 7 -3.09 1.16 -8.17
C LEU A 7 -3.61 -0.28 -8.21
N LEU A 8 -3.44 -1.04 -7.12
CA LEU A 8 -4.00 -2.39 -6.98
C LEU A 8 -5.53 -2.38 -7.06
N GLY A 9 -6.20 -1.48 -6.33
CA GLY A 9 -7.65 -1.37 -6.39
C GLY A 9 -8.16 -0.97 -7.77
N ALA A 10 -7.45 -0.07 -8.47
CA ALA A 10 -7.78 0.26 -9.85
C ALA A 10 -7.62 -0.94 -10.80
N ALA A 11 -6.52 -1.67 -10.69
CA ALA A 11 -6.25 -2.85 -11.50
C ALA A 11 -7.29 -3.97 -11.28
N ILE A 12 -7.65 -4.22 -10.03
CA ILE A 12 -8.70 -5.18 -9.67
C ILE A 12 -10.05 -4.78 -10.26
N ALA A 13 -10.44 -3.49 -10.14
CA ALA A 13 -11.71 -3.01 -10.66
C ALA A 13 -11.79 -3.09 -12.19
N GLU A 14 -10.75 -2.64 -12.91
CA GLU A 14 -10.69 -2.75 -14.38
C GLU A 14 -10.75 -4.22 -14.81
N GLU A 15 -9.99 -5.10 -14.17
CA GLU A 15 -9.94 -6.49 -14.56
C GLU A 15 -11.24 -7.25 -14.23
N TRP A 16 -11.95 -6.84 -13.17
CA TRP A 16 -13.27 -7.35 -12.86
C TRP A 16 -14.30 -6.97 -13.92
N LEU A 17 -14.31 -5.69 -14.33
CA LEU A 17 -15.20 -5.17 -15.38
C LEU A 17 -14.88 -5.76 -16.76
N ALA A 18 -13.60 -5.93 -17.10
CA ALA A 18 -13.16 -6.52 -18.37
C ALA A 18 -13.62 -7.97 -18.57
N GLN A 19 -13.85 -8.70 -17.46
CA GLN A 19 -14.43 -10.04 -17.47
C GLN A 19 -15.97 -10.04 -17.60
N GLY A 20 -16.60 -8.89 -17.84
CA GLY A 20 -18.04 -8.75 -17.99
C GLY A 20 -18.81 -8.68 -16.66
N ASN A 21 -18.11 -8.66 -15.53
CA ASN A 21 -18.76 -8.54 -14.22
C ASN A 21 -19.19 -7.09 -13.93
N ARG A 22 -20.15 -6.93 -13.02
CA ARG A 22 -20.61 -5.62 -12.52
C ARG A 22 -19.95 -5.27 -11.18
N ILE A 23 -19.67 -3.98 -10.97
CA ILE A 23 -19.34 -3.45 -9.64
C ILE A 23 -20.56 -2.68 -9.12
N ALA A 24 -21.24 -3.23 -8.13
CA ALA A 24 -22.46 -2.61 -7.57
C ALA A 24 -22.17 -1.29 -6.83
N ALA A 25 -21.08 -1.24 -6.06
CA ALA A 25 -20.62 -0.04 -5.36
C ALA A 25 -19.14 -0.17 -4.96
N ILE A 26 -18.48 0.98 -4.81
CA ILE A 26 -17.17 1.13 -4.17
C ILE A 26 -17.35 1.85 -2.85
N TRP A 27 -17.00 1.20 -1.75
CA TRP A 27 -17.01 1.77 -0.40
C TRP A 27 -15.59 2.15 0.00
N THR A 28 -15.40 3.38 0.51
CA THR A 28 -14.09 3.92 0.93
C THR A 28 -14.22 4.66 2.26
N SER A 29 -13.15 4.74 3.05
CA SER A 29 -13.17 5.51 4.30
C SER A 29 -13.16 7.03 4.08
N ASP A 30 -12.80 7.53 2.89
CA ASP A 30 -12.71 8.96 2.62
C ASP A 30 -12.88 9.30 1.12
N HIS A 31 -13.95 10.03 0.76
CA HIS A 31 -14.19 10.47 -0.61
C HIS A 31 -13.05 11.33 -1.18
N ARG A 32 -12.36 12.11 -0.33
CA ARG A 32 -11.23 12.96 -0.74
C ARG A 32 -10.02 12.10 -1.07
N ARG A 33 -9.92 10.92 -0.48
CA ARG A 33 -8.86 9.96 -0.78
C ARG A 33 -9.06 9.29 -2.12
N LEU A 34 -10.21 9.29 -2.77
CA LEU A 34 -10.36 8.71 -4.10
C LEU A 34 -9.85 9.61 -5.23
N ARG A 35 -9.72 10.94 -5.01
CA ARG A 35 -9.07 11.82 -5.98
C ARG A 35 -7.61 11.39 -6.15
N PRO A 36 -7.14 11.14 -7.40
CA PRO A 36 -5.77 10.70 -7.59
C PRO A 36 -4.80 11.79 -7.17
N ASN A 37 -3.87 11.43 -6.28
CA ASN A 37 -2.71 12.25 -6.01
C ASN A 37 -1.74 12.14 -7.20
N LEU A 38 -0.70 12.98 -7.20
CA LEU A 38 0.27 13.01 -8.30
C LEU A 38 0.97 11.66 -8.54
N LEU A 39 1.25 10.87 -7.49
CA LEU A 39 1.86 9.54 -7.64
C LEU A 39 0.93 8.56 -8.32
N GLU A 40 -0.38 8.57 -8.04
CA GLU A 40 -1.30 7.71 -8.80
C GLU A 40 -1.54 8.22 -10.20
N ARG A 41 -1.48 9.54 -10.47
CA ARG A 41 -1.56 10.01 -11.86
C ARG A 41 -0.35 9.58 -12.67
N ILE A 42 0.84 9.63 -12.07
CA ILE A 42 2.07 9.13 -12.69
C ILE A 42 1.99 7.61 -12.84
N GLY A 43 1.61 6.90 -11.78
CA GLY A 43 1.39 5.46 -11.81
C GLY A 43 0.42 5.07 -12.92
N ALA A 44 -0.75 5.70 -12.97
CA ALA A 44 -1.76 5.56 -14.02
C ALA A 44 -1.19 5.82 -15.42
N ALA A 45 -0.47 6.93 -15.61
CA ALA A 45 0.12 7.27 -16.90
C ALA A 45 1.21 6.28 -17.32
N VAL A 46 1.95 5.70 -16.37
CA VAL A 46 3.02 4.76 -16.66
C VAL A 46 2.50 3.35 -16.86
N THR A 47 1.58 2.87 -16.03
CA THR A 47 0.95 1.54 -16.17
C THR A 47 -0.14 1.52 -17.24
N GLY A 48 -0.53 2.69 -17.77
CA GLY A 48 -1.70 2.83 -18.64
C GLY A 48 -3.03 2.54 -17.93
N LEU A 49 -3.05 2.44 -16.60
CA LEU A 49 -4.28 2.14 -15.85
C LEU A 49 -5.01 3.41 -15.46
N PRO A 50 -6.33 3.51 -15.69
CA PRO A 50 -7.12 4.59 -15.10
C PRO A 50 -7.12 4.50 -13.57
N THR A 51 -7.30 5.64 -12.91
CA THR A 51 -7.43 5.69 -11.45
C THR A 51 -8.78 5.12 -11.00
N LEU A 52 -8.90 4.59 -9.78
CA LEU A 52 -10.16 4.01 -9.27
C LEU A 52 -11.36 4.97 -9.39
N SER A 53 -11.18 6.26 -9.13
CA SER A 53 -12.21 7.29 -9.37
C SER A 53 -12.60 7.44 -10.83
N SER A 54 -11.62 7.36 -11.74
CA SER A 54 -11.88 7.48 -13.17
C SER A 54 -12.65 6.28 -13.70
N ILE A 55 -12.32 5.07 -13.21
CA ILE A 55 -13.05 3.83 -13.50
C ILE A 55 -14.49 3.98 -13.02
N ALA A 56 -14.67 4.34 -11.76
CA ALA A 56 -15.99 4.52 -11.17
C ALA A 56 -16.86 5.50 -11.97
N ARG A 57 -16.31 6.67 -12.33
CA ARG A 57 -17.02 7.67 -13.14
C ARG A 57 -17.36 7.13 -14.54
N ARG A 58 -16.41 6.48 -15.22
CA ARG A 58 -16.59 5.95 -16.59
C ARG A 58 -17.71 4.91 -16.65
N HIS A 59 -17.82 4.08 -15.62
CA HIS A 59 -18.79 2.98 -15.57
C HIS A 59 -20.03 3.29 -14.72
N GLY A 60 -20.22 4.54 -14.26
CA GLY A 60 -21.36 4.93 -13.44
C GLY A 60 -21.45 4.22 -12.08
N ILE A 61 -20.32 3.76 -11.53
CA ILE A 61 -20.27 3.00 -10.28
C ILE A 61 -20.43 3.97 -9.09
N PRO A 62 -21.41 3.76 -8.20
CA PRO A 62 -21.58 4.61 -7.04
C PRO A 62 -20.41 4.44 -6.06
N ILE A 63 -19.84 5.56 -5.66
CA ILE A 63 -18.83 5.65 -4.61
C ILE A 63 -19.53 6.07 -3.31
N ARG A 64 -19.37 5.28 -2.26
CA ARG A 64 -19.88 5.61 -0.93
C ARG A 64 -18.72 5.81 0.04
N GLN A 65 -18.73 6.93 0.75
CA GLN A 65 -17.88 7.07 1.92
C GLN A 65 -18.53 6.37 3.10
N ILE A 66 -17.76 5.54 3.80
CA ILE A 66 -18.18 4.79 4.97
C ILE A 66 -17.28 5.12 6.16
N GLY A 67 -17.82 4.95 7.37
CA GLY A 67 -17.02 4.95 8.60
C GLY A 67 -16.31 3.61 8.79
N ARG A 68 -16.04 3.24 10.05
CA ARG A 68 -15.65 1.86 10.38
C ARG A 68 -16.86 0.95 10.15
N LEU A 69 -16.67 -0.14 9.39
CA LEU A 69 -17.73 -1.10 9.07
C LEU A 69 -18.40 -1.64 10.34
N SER A 70 -17.62 -1.96 11.36
CA SER A 70 -18.13 -2.43 12.66
C SER A 70 -18.98 -1.43 13.44
N ARG A 71 -19.06 -0.17 12.99
CA ARG A 71 -19.88 0.89 13.59
C ARG A 71 -20.96 1.40 12.65
N MET A 72 -21.12 0.81 11.47
CA MET A 72 -22.17 1.22 10.55
C MET A 72 -23.52 0.72 11.07
N PRO A 73 -24.50 1.62 11.28
CA PRO A 73 -25.87 1.19 11.51
C PRO A 73 -26.39 0.47 10.25
N ASP A 74 -27.21 -0.55 10.44
CA ASP A 74 -27.87 -1.30 9.37
C ASP A 74 -26.90 -1.87 8.30
N LEU A 75 -25.64 -2.19 8.67
CA LEU A 75 -24.61 -2.67 7.75
C LEU A 75 -25.12 -3.78 6.82
N GLU A 76 -25.80 -4.79 7.37
CA GLU A 76 -26.31 -5.90 6.57
C GLU A 76 -27.35 -5.46 5.54
N ARG A 77 -28.27 -4.56 5.91
CA ARG A 77 -29.28 -4.01 5.00
C ARG A 77 -28.60 -3.22 3.88
N GLU A 78 -27.62 -2.39 4.22
CA GLU A 78 -26.85 -1.61 3.24
C GLU A 78 -26.08 -2.50 2.26
N VAL A 79 -25.48 -3.59 2.76
CA VAL A 79 -24.79 -4.58 1.91
C VAL A 79 -25.79 -5.31 1.00
N ARG A 80 -26.89 -5.82 1.54
CA ARG A 80 -27.94 -6.51 0.77
C ARG A 80 -28.54 -5.61 -0.31
N ALA A 81 -28.73 -4.33 -0.02
CA ALA A 81 -29.24 -3.34 -0.98
C ALA A 81 -28.33 -3.14 -2.20
N THR A 82 -27.04 -3.53 -2.13
CA THR A 82 -26.16 -3.50 -3.30
C THR A 82 -26.44 -4.61 -4.30
N GLY A 83 -27.05 -5.72 -3.86
CA GLY A 83 -27.23 -6.94 -4.66
C GLY A 83 -25.91 -7.52 -5.16
N ALA A 84 -24.85 -7.42 -4.35
CA ALA A 84 -23.53 -7.97 -4.68
C ALA A 84 -23.37 -9.38 -4.12
N ASP A 85 -22.88 -10.30 -4.96
CA ASP A 85 -22.63 -11.71 -4.58
C ASP A 85 -21.17 -11.97 -4.18
N VAL A 86 -20.30 -10.97 -4.36
CA VAL A 86 -18.86 -11.05 -4.08
C VAL A 86 -18.40 -9.77 -3.39
N LEU A 87 -17.63 -9.92 -2.31
CA LEU A 87 -16.95 -8.82 -1.65
C LEU A 87 -15.48 -8.84 -2.02
N MET A 88 -15.02 -7.85 -2.76
CA MET A 88 -13.59 -7.62 -2.98
C MET A 88 -13.09 -6.51 -2.07
N THR A 89 -12.02 -6.78 -1.32
CA THR A 89 -11.34 -5.80 -0.48
C THR A 89 -9.88 -5.61 -0.90
N VAL A 90 -9.38 -4.39 -0.77
CA VAL A 90 -8.00 -4.04 -1.10
C VAL A 90 -7.61 -2.76 -0.39
N MET A 91 -6.52 -2.80 0.37
CA MET A 91 -6.01 -1.66 1.15
C MET A 91 -7.07 -1.07 2.11
N THR A 92 -8.04 -1.87 2.57
CA THR A 92 -9.08 -1.40 3.50
C THR A 92 -8.47 -1.14 4.88
N HIS A 93 -8.93 -0.08 5.55
CA HIS A 93 -8.54 0.25 6.91
C HIS A 93 -9.57 -0.19 7.96
N SER A 94 -10.65 -0.85 7.52
CA SER A 94 -11.67 -1.40 8.41
C SER A 94 -11.65 -2.92 8.33
N ILE A 95 -11.66 -3.56 9.49
CA ILE A 95 -11.98 -4.98 9.62
C ILE A 95 -13.42 -5.18 9.12
N VAL A 96 -13.63 -6.24 8.34
CA VAL A 96 -14.94 -6.63 7.83
C VAL A 96 -15.64 -7.46 8.92
N PRO A 97 -16.79 -7.02 9.46
CA PRO A 97 -17.48 -7.74 10.52
C PRO A 97 -17.99 -9.11 10.06
N GLU A 98 -18.05 -10.08 10.97
CA GLU A 98 -18.54 -11.44 10.70
C GLU A 98 -19.94 -11.45 10.07
N ALA A 99 -20.85 -10.62 10.59
CA ALA A 99 -22.19 -10.45 10.04
C ALA A 99 -22.20 -10.05 8.54
N MET A 100 -21.21 -9.25 8.11
CA MET A 100 -21.04 -8.90 6.70
C MET A 100 -20.40 -10.04 5.91
N LEU A 101 -19.41 -10.75 6.48
CA LEU A 101 -18.76 -11.89 5.82
C LEU A 101 -19.76 -13.01 5.53
N ALA A 102 -20.68 -13.28 6.46
CA ALA A 102 -21.73 -14.29 6.31
C ALA A 102 -22.64 -14.05 5.09
N LEU A 103 -22.80 -12.80 4.65
CA LEU A 103 -23.60 -12.46 3.46
C LEU A 103 -22.97 -12.91 2.13
N PHE A 104 -21.66 -13.19 2.13
CA PHE A 104 -20.92 -13.53 0.92
C PHE A 104 -20.53 -15.01 0.84
N ASP A 105 -20.80 -15.81 1.87
CA ASP A 105 -20.61 -17.28 1.88
C ASP A 105 -19.26 -17.74 1.29
N GLY A 106 -18.15 -17.26 1.87
CA GLY A 106 -16.79 -17.54 1.40
C GLY A 106 -16.34 -16.73 0.18
N ARG A 107 -17.21 -15.94 -0.46
CA ARG A 107 -16.89 -15.10 -1.63
C ARG A 107 -16.45 -13.69 -1.25
N ALA A 108 -15.96 -13.51 -0.02
CA ALA A 108 -15.30 -12.30 0.44
C ALA A 108 -13.78 -12.48 0.28
N ILE A 109 -13.16 -11.78 -0.67
CA ILE A 109 -11.76 -11.95 -1.07
C ILE A 109 -11.00 -10.65 -0.81
N ASN A 110 -9.78 -10.76 -0.29
CA ASN A 110 -8.83 -9.65 -0.15
C ASN A 110 -7.57 -9.89 -1.00
N CYS A 111 -6.97 -8.80 -1.47
CA CYS A 111 -5.62 -8.81 -2.06
C CYS A 111 -4.63 -8.14 -1.10
N HIS A 112 -3.82 -8.95 -0.44
CA HIS A 112 -2.81 -8.51 0.53
C HIS A 112 -1.42 -8.38 -0.12
N PRO A 113 -0.71 -7.26 0.04
CA PRO A 113 0.59 -7.06 -0.60
C PRO A 113 1.77 -7.60 0.22
N ALA A 114 1.68 -8.88 0.59
CA ALA A 114 2.77 -9.72 1.09
C ALA A 114 2.42 -11.21 0.85
N LEU A 115 3.43 -12.07 0.93
CA LEU A 115 3.24 -13.52 0.98
C LEU A 115 2.80 -13.94 2.38
N LEU A 116 1.49 -14.10 2.57
CA LEU A 116 0.91 -14.68 3.78
C LEU A 116 1.45 -16.12 3.97
N PRO A 117 1.66 -16.57 5.21
CA PRO A 117 1.14 -16.03 6.46
C PRO A 117 1.98 -14.90 7.10
N HIS A 118 3.05 -14.43 6.46
CA HIS A 118 3.96 -13.42 7.01
C HIS A 118 3.48 -11.99 6.73
N PHE A 119 3.80 -11.05 7.62
CA PHE A 119 3.42 -9.64 7.51
C PHE A 119 1.90 -9.42 7.38
N LYS A 120 1.10 -10.13 8.20
CA LYS A 120 -0.34 -9.83 8.35
C LYS A 120 -0.52 -8.41 8.90
N GLY A 121 -1.55 -7.71 8.46
CA GLY A 121 -1.90 -6.39 8.96
C GLY A 121 -1.40 -5.21 8.12
N PRO A 122 -1.35 -4.01 8.70
CA PRO A 122 -1.16 -2.78 7.94
C PRO A 122 0.29 -2.57 7.52
N GLN A 123 0.49 -1.85 6.40
CA GLN A 123 1.80 -1.39 5.93
C GLN A 123 2.84 -2.51 5.72
N PRO A 124 2.50 -3.61 5.03
CA PRO A 124 3.41 -4.75 4.89
C PRO A 124 4.68 -4.39 4.10
N LEU A 125 4.59 -3.57 3.04
CA LEU A 125 5.76 -3.14 2.25
C LEU A 125 6.83 -2.47 3.12
N GLN A 126 6.41 -1.49 3.93
CA GLN A 126 7.33 -0.74 4.79
C GLN A 126 7.90 -1.63 5.90
N SER A 127 7.07 -2.49 6.47
CA SER A 127 7.50 -3.43 7.51
C SER A 127 8.52 -4.44 6.97
N MET A 128 8.27 -5.03 5.80
CA MET A 128 9.20 -5.94 5.13
C MET A 128 10.54 -5.28 4.81
N LEU A 129 10.54 -4.03 4.36
CA LEU A 129 11.77 -3.29 4.10
C LEU A 129 12.52 -2.94 5.38
N HIS A 130 11.79 -2.59 6.44
CA HIS A 130 12.38 -2.29 7.75
C HIS A 130 13.04 -3.52 8.35
N ASP A 131 12.34 -4.65 8.34
CA ASP A 131 12.76 -5.93 8.93
C ASP A 131 13.75 -6.67 8.01
N GLY A 132 14.03 -6.15 6.81
CA GLY A 132 14.98 -6.73 5.86
C GLY A 132 14.49 -7.99 5.14
N CYS A 133 13.18 -8.26 5.16
CA CYS A 133 12.59 -9.49 4.61
C CYS A 133 11.84 -9.30 3.28
N GLY A 134 11.95 -8.13 2.64
CA GLY A 134 11.25 -7.83 1.38
C GLY A 134 11.57 -8.76 0.22
N GLU A 135 12.77 -9.32 0.13
CA GLU A 135 13.12 -10.28 -0.93
C GLU A 135 12.43 -11.64 -0.74
N VAL A 136 12.19 -12.05 0.51
CA VAL A 136 11.66 -13.37 0.86
C VAL A 136 10.13 -13.36 0.90
N HIS A 137 9.54 -12.33 1.50
CA HIS A 137 8.10 -12.26 1.73
C HIS A 137 7.36 -11.27 0.82
N GLY A 138 8.09 -10.61 -0.08
CA GLY A 138 7.51 -9.72 -1.09
C GLY A 138 6.62 -10.50 -2.07
N GLY A 139 5.39 -10.04 -2.26
CA GLY A 139 4.43 -10.68 -3.15
C GLY A 139 3.02 -10.15 -2.98
N LEU A 140 2.10 -10.79 -3.68
CA LEU A 140 0.66 -10.61 -3.50
C LEU A 140 0.03 -11.92 -3.04
N THR A 141 -0.90 -11.83 -2.11
CA THR A 141 -1.76 -12.96 -1.71
C THR A 141 -3.22 -12.59 -1.93
N LEU A 142 -3.92 -13.40 -2.73
CA LEU A 142 -5.37 -13.46 -2.72
C LEU A 142 -5.81 -14.44 -1.63
N HIS A 143 -6.64 -14.00 -0.70
CA HIS A 143 -7.18 -14.87 0.34
C HIS A 143 -8.64 -14.55 0.62
N VAL A 144 -9.35 -15.57 1.10
CA VAL A 144 -10.70 -15.44 1.64
C VAL A 144 -10.60 -14.64 2.95
N LEU A 145 -11.53 -13.73 3.16
CA LEU A 145 -11.61 -12.98 4.40
C LEU A 145 -12.18 -13.85 5.52
N SER A 146 -11.61 -13.68 6.71
CA SER A 146 -12.04 -14.25 7.98
C SER A 146 -12.30 -13.13 8.98
N PRO A 147 -12.92 -13.41 10.15
CA PRO A 147 -12.99 -12.43 11.23
C PRO A 147 -11.61 -11.94 11.73
N GLY A 148 -10.58 -12.80 11.64
CA GLY A 148 -9.17 -12.46 11.91
C GLY A 148 -8.50 -11.62 10.83
N ILE A 149 -7.36 -11.00 11.16
CA ILE A 149 -6.63 -10.08 10.25
C ILE A 149 -5.71 -10.88 9.33
N ASP A 150 -6.05 -10.96 8.04
CA ASP A 150 -5.28 -11.65 7.00
C ASP A 150 -4.97 -13.13 7.35
N GLU A 151 -5.89 -13.79 8.05
CA GLU A 151 -5.77 -15.18 8.53
C GLU A 151 -6.52 -16.19 7.67
N GLY A 152 -7.43 -15.73 6.81
CA GLY A 152 -8.27 -16.60 6.02
C GLY A 152 -7.51 -17.39 4.94
N ALA A 153 -8.20 -18.38 4.38
CA ALA A 153 -7.62 -19.35 3.46
C ALA A 153 -7.06 -18.68 2.18
N ILE A 154 -5.87 -19.09 1.76
CA ILE A 154 -5.16 -18.56 0.60
C ILE A 154 -5.78 -19.14 -0.67
N VAL A 155 -6.22 -18.25 -1.57
CA VAL A 155 -6.70 -18.61 -2.91
C VAL A 155 -5.50 -18.79 -3.84
N ALA A 156 -4.60 -17.81 -3.86
CA ALA A 156 -3.40 -17.83 -4.69
C ALA A 156 -2.36 -16.84 -4.19
N GLN A 157 -1.11 -17.07 -4.56
CA GLN A 157 0.01 -16.18 -4.26
C GLN A 157 0.85 -15.92 -5.49
N GLN A 158 1.41 -14.71 -5.57
CA GLN A 158 2.37 -14.33 -6.58
C GLN A 158 3.59 -13.70 -5.92
N PRO A 159 4.74 -14.40 -5.90
CA PRO A 159 6.00 -13.81 -5.44
C PRO A 159 6.40 -12.59 -6.27
N LEU A 160 6.79 -11.54 -5.57
CA LEU A 160 7.34 -10.30 -6.13
C LEU A 160 8.36 -9.74 -5.13
N PRO A 161 9.65 -10.10 -5.26
CA PRO A 161 10.69 -9.61 -4.35
C PRO A 161 10.71 -8.08 -4.29
N LEU A 162 10.83 -7.54 -3.08
CA LEU A 162 10.87 -6.11 -2.81
C LEU A 162 12.23 -5.73 -2.21
N ARG A 163 13.00 -4.91 -2.93
CA ARG A 163 14.26 -4.34 -2.40
C ARG A 163 14.10 -2.88 -2.01
N VAL A 164 15.07 -2.43 -1.21
CA VAL A 164 15.20 -1.03 -0.79
C VAL A 164 15.27 -0.12 -2.03
N GLY A 165 14.43 0.91 -2.07
CA GLY A 165 14.37 1.85 -3.19
C GLY A 165 13.61 1.34 -4.44
N GLU A 166 12.91 0.21 -4.35
CA GLU A 166 12.15 -0.37 -5.47
C GLU A 166 10.63 -0.33 -5.29
N ILE A 167 10.10 0.35 -4.26
CA ILE A 167 8.64 0.44 -4.04
C ILE A 167 7.88 0.93 -5.30
N PRO A 168 8.33 1.97 -6.02
CA PRO A 168 7.65 2.39 -7.24
C PRO A 168 7.57 1.25 -8.28
N GLU A 169 8.70 0.63 -8.59
CA GLU A 169 8.80 -0.48 -9.55
C GLU A 169 7.96 -1.67 -9.12
N TRP A 170 8.02 -2.03 -7.85
CA TRP A 170 7.23 -3.09 -7.24
C TRP A 170 5.74 -2.81 -7.39
N ASN A 171 5.28 -1.58 -7.15
CA ASN A 171 3.87 -1.20 -7.34
C ASN A 171 3.42 -1.42 -8.79
N ALA A 172 4.25 -1.07 -9.77
CA ALA A 172 3.91 -1.28 -11.18
C ALA A 172 3.90 -2.76 -11.58
N LEU A 173 4.83 -3.57 -11.05
CA LEU A 173 4.83 -5.02 -11.24
C LEU A 173 3.64 -5.70 -10.55
N SER A 174 3.27 -5.22 -9.36
CA SER A 174 2.11 -5.72 -8.60
C SER A 174 0.80 -5.52 -9.35
N VAL A 175 0.70 -4.45 -10.14
CA VAL A 175 -0.44 -4.21 -11.03
C VAL A 175 -0.55 -5.31 -12.10
N LEU A 176 0.55 -5.67 -12.75
CA LEU A 176 0.54 -6.71 -13.78
C LEU A 176 0.21 -8.08 -13.16
N ALA A 177 0.83 -8.37 -12.01
CA ALA A 177 0.58 -9.58 -11.25
C ALA A 177 -0.89 -9.71 -10.82
N VAL A 178 -1.47 -8.68 -10.21
CA VAL A 178 -2.85 -8.75 -9.72
C VAL A 178 -3.84 -8.91 -10.87
N ARG A 179 -3.61 -8.30 -12.05
CA ARG A 179 -4.48 -8.50 -13.22
C ARG A 179 -4.49 -9.96 -13.67
N ARG A 180 -3.32 -10.60 -13.77
CA ARG A 180 -3.23 -12.04 -14.08
C ARG A 180 -3.93 -12.87 -13.01
N MET A 181 -3.71 -12.56 -11.74
CA MET A 181 -4.36 -13.28 -10.64
C MET A 181 -5.89 -13.12 -10.67
N MET A 182 -6.40 -11.94 -11.02
CA MET A 182 -7.84 -11.69 -11.15
C MET A 182 -8.48 -12.44 -12.33
N ARG A 183 -7.79 -12.56 -13.47
CA ARG A 183 -8.28 -13.33 -14.63
C ARG A 183 -8.29 -14.84 -14.39
N GLY A 184 -7.24 -15.36 -13.77
CA GLY A 184 -7.07 -16.80 -13.58
C GLY A 184 -7.59 -17.28 -12.23
N GLU A 185 -6.93 -16.82 -11.17
CA GLU A 185 -7.03 -17.39 -9.82
C GLU A 185 -8.38 -17.03 -9.15
N THR A 186 -8.74 -15.75 -9.14
CA THR A 186 -10.01 -15.28 -8.57
C THR A 186 -11.20 -15.87 -9.31
N ALA A 187 -11.14 -15.88 -10.64
CA ALA A 187 -12.23 -16.41 -11.48
C ALA A 187 -12.42 -17.92 -11.28
N ALA A 188 -11.33 -18.69 -11.25
CA ALA A 188 -11.37 -20.12 -10.96
C ALA A 188 -11.93 -20.41 -9.57
N TYR A 189 -11.52 -19.65 -8.56
CA TYR A 189 -12.03 -19.80 -7.19
C TYR A 189 -13.54 -19.54 -7.12
N LEU A 190 -14.01 -18.43 -7.72
CA LEU A 190 -15.43 -18.06 -7.68
C LEU A 190 -16.35 -19.00 -8.47
N ARG A 191 -15.81 -19.78 -9.41
CA ARG A 191 -16.54 -20.85 -10.12
C ARG A 191 -16.49 -22.21 -9.40
N GLY A 192 -15.63 -22.36 -8.39
CA GLY A 192 -15.40 -23.63 -7.70
C GLY A 192 -14.31 -24.51 -8.34
N ASP A 193 -13.64 -24.04 -9.41
CA ASP A 193 -12.55 -24.76 -10.08
C ASP A 193 -11.25 -24.78 -9.25
N ARG A 194 -11.19 -23.93 -8.21
CA ARG A 194 -10.08 -23.83 -7.28
C ARG A 194 -10.60 -23.76 -5.85
N GLN A 195 -9.92 -24.46 -4.95
CA GLN A 195 -10.15 -24.36 -3.52
C GLN A 195 -9.13 -23.43 -2.86
N ALA A 196 -9.58 -22.69 -1.84
CA ALA A 196 -8.68 -21.95 -0.98
C ALA A 196 -8.06 -22.89 0.06
N VAL A 197 -6.77 -22.71 0.34
CA VAL A 197 -6.02 -23.54 1.28
C VAL A 197 -5.89 -22.80 2.62
N PRO A 198 -6.35 -23.36 3.75
CA PRO A 198 -6.17 -22.75 5.06
C PRO A 198 -4.70 -22.45 5.36
N GLN A 199 -4.43 -21.28 5.94
CA GLN A 199 -3.10 -20.99 6.48
C GLN A 199 -2.83 -21.93 7.66
N GLN A 200 -1.59 -22.40 7.80
CA GLN A 200 -1.23 -23.25 8.94
C GLN A 200 -1.41 -22.48 10.26
N PRO A 201 -2.10 -23.03 11.27
CA PRO A 201 -2.23 -22.38 12.57
C PRO A 201 -0.85 -22.05 13.18
N GLY A 202 -0.72 -20.84 13.73
CA GLY A 202 0.55 -20.37 14.31
C GLY A 202 1.64 -20.00 13.30
N SER A 203 1.40 -20.15 11.98
CA SER A 203 2.37 -19.75 10.96
C SER A 203 2.38 -18.25 10.70
N GLY A 204 3.55 -17.75 10.29
CA GLY A 204 3.76 -16.33 10.00
C GLY A 204 3.59 -15.42 11.21
N HIS A 205 3.30 -14.13 10.99
CA HIS A 205 3.16 -13.16 12.08
C HIS A 205 2.34 -11.94 11.66
N TYR A 206 1.71 -11.31 12.65
CA TYR A 206 1.13 -9.98 12.52
C TYR A 206 2.21 -8.92 12.72
N ARG A 207 2.22 -7.90 11.85
CA ARG A 207 3.16 -6.80 11.92
C ARG A 207 2.44 -5.47 11.76
N ARG A 208 2.54 -4.64 12.78
CA ARG A 208 2.07 -3.26 12.77
C ARG A 208 3.22 -2.36 13.14
N VAL A 209 3.35 -1.26 12.41
CA VAL A 209 4.31 -0.19 12.72
C VAL A 209 3.87 0.49 14.01
N ALA A 210 4.74 0.49 15.02
CA ALA A 210 4.51 1.17 16.28
C ALA A 210 4.61 2.69 16.11
N ALA A 211 3.99 3.43 17.04
CA ALA A 211 4.10 4.88 17.08
C ALA A 211 5.58 5.27 17.23
N GLY A 212 6.08 6.16 16.37
CA GLY A 212 7.47 6.62 16.44
C GLY A 212 8.51 5.69 15.82
N GLU A 213 8.14 4.46 15.41
CA GLU A 213 9.09 3.45 14.93
C GLU A 213 9.92 3.93 13.74
N PHE A 214 9.25 4.46 12.71
CA PHE A 214 9.91 5.01 11.52
C PHE A 214 10.30 6.48 11.65
N SER A 215 10.33 7.02 12.88
CA SER A 215 10.70 8.41 13.13
C SER A 215 12.19 8.53 13.42
N ILE A 216 12.80 9.66 13.08
CA ILE A 216 14.12 10.03 13.60
C ILE A 216 13.89 10.69 14.96
N THR A 217 14.40 10.10 16.03
CA THR A 217 14.21 10.56 17.42
C THR A 217 15.51 10.47 18.20
N ALA A 218 15.62 11.26 19.28
CA ALA A 218 16.86 11.41 20.04
C ALA A 218 17.33 10.11 20.73
N ASP A 219 16.41 9.19 20.99
CA ASP A 219 16.62 7.86 21.58
C ASP A 219 17.14 6.80 20.59
N LYS A 220 17.27 7.13 19.30
CA LYS A 220 17.79 6.22 18.29
C LYS A 220 19.27 6.50 18.00
N SER A 221 20.03 5.47 17.61
CA SER A 221 21.40 5.63 17.12
C SER A 221 21.43 6.17 15.69
N LEU A 222 22.54 6.81 15.31
CA LEU A 222 22.81 7.23 13.94
C LEU A 222 22.64 6.06 12.96
N ALA A 223 23.15 4.88 13.31
CA ALA A 223 23.08 3.69 12.47
C ALA A 223 21.62 3.29 12.16
N LEU A 224 20.75 3.24 13.19
CA LEU A 224 19.33 2.94 13.01
C LEU A 224 18.64 4.03 12.19
N CYS A 225 18.92 5.29 12.47
CA CYS A 225 18.34 6.39 11.73
C CYS A 225 18.77 6.36 10.23
N GLN A 226 20.02 5.98 9.93
CA GLN A 226 20.49 5.79 8.56
C GLN A 226 19.84 4.59 7.88
N HIS A 227 19.63 3.48 8.61
CA HIS A 227 18.86 2.32 8.13
C HIS A 227 17.44 2.74 7.74
N LEU A 228 16.73 3.43 8.63
CA LEU A 228 15.38 3.97 8.37
C LEU A 228 15.35 4.90 7.15
N SER A 229 16.34 5.78 7.03
CA SER A 229 16.43 6.70 5.88
C SER A 229 16.67 5.99 4.55
N ARG A 230 17.31 4.82 4.56
CA ARG A 230 17.55 4.02 3.36
C ARG A 230 16.32 3.18 3.02
N THR A 231 15.71 2.53 4.01
CA THR A 231 14.62 1.55 3.82
C THR A 231 13.25 2.18 3.65
N ILE A 232 12.96 3.29 4.34
CA ILE A 232 11.65 3.94 4.31
C ILE A 232 11.67 5.08 3.29
N PRO A 233 10.85 5.04 2.22
CA PRO A 233 10.87 6.09 1.21
C PRO A 233 10.62 7.47 1.82
N PRO A 234 11.38 8.50 1.43
CA PRO A 234 11.30 9.81 2.04
C PRO A 234 9.88 10.40 2.06
N GLY A 235 9.48 10.87 3.25
CA GLY A 235 8.19 11.48 3.53
C GLY A 235 6.96 10.60 3.26
N THR A 236 7.11 9.27 3.34
CA THR A 236 6.01 8.34 3.60
C THR A 236 5.72 8.30 5.10
N LEU A 237 6.54 7.58 5.85
CA LEU A 237 6.44 7.41 7.31
C LEU A 237 7.69 7.92 8.06
N LEU A 238 8.68 8.43 7.32
CA LEU A 238 9.89 8.99 7.90
C LEU A 238 9.70 10.47 8.25
N TRP A 239 9.74 10.78 9.55
CA TRP A 239 9.62 12.15 10.07
C TRP A 239 10.48 12.37 11.32
N LEU A 240 10.77 13.64 11.60
CA LEU A 240 11.30 14.12 12.87
C LEU A 240 10.15 14.76 13.66
N PRO A 241 9.83 14.32 14.89
CA PRO A 241 8.87 15.02 15.75
C PRO A 241 9.30 16.47 15.98
N ALA A 242 8.35 17.40 16.04
CA ALA A 242 8.70 18.77 16.36
C ALA A 242 9.09 18.91 17.84
N PRO A 243 10.01 19.83 18.17
CA PRO A 243 10.27 20.21 19.56
C PRO A 243 8.99 20.65 20.28
N ALA A 244 8.88 20.41 21.59
CA ALA A 244 7.68 20.70 22.37
C ALA A 244 7.27 22.19 22.34
N ASP A 245 8.23 23.09 22.14
CA ASP A 245 8.07 24.54 22.03
C ASP A 245 7.72 25.04 20.61
N ALA A 246 7.66 24.15 19.62
CA ALA A 246 7.35 24.51 18.24
C ALA A 246 5.85 24.81 18.04
N ALA A 247 5.46 26.08 18.25
CA ALA A 247 4.08 26.59 18.21
C ALA A 247 3.25 26.32 16.93
N ARG A 248 3.80 25.71 15.87
CA ARG A 248 3.14 25.65 14.54
C ARG A 248 3.18 24.31 13.80
N ARG A 249 3.88 23.26 14.26
CA ARG A 249 3.95 21.97 13.54
C ARG A 249 4.13 20.78 14.49
N GLY A 250 3.45 19.66 14.21
CA GLY A 250 3.64 18.40 14.96
C GLY A 250 4.84 17.55 14.51
N SER A 251 5.29 17.67 13.25
CA SER A 251 6.49 16.98 12.74
C SER A 251 7.06 17.59 11.46
N TYR A 252 8.30 17.22 11.13
CA TYR A 252 9.01 17.59 9.91
C TYR A 252 9.29 16.37 9.05
N ARG A 253 8.91 16.41 7.76
CA ARG A 253 9.23 15.36 6.79
C ARG A 253 10.66 15.47 6.30
N ILE A 254 11.35 14.33 6.26
CA ILE A 254 12.76 14.22 5.85
C ILE A 254 12.81 13.72 4.40
N ALA A 255 13.68 14.33 3.59
CA ALA A 255 13.87 13.99 2.18
C ALA A 255 15.06 13.06 1.93
N GLU A 256 16.15 13.22 2.66
CA GLU A 256 17.40 12.54 2.33
C GLU A 256 18.39 12.56 3.51
N ALA A 257 19.26 11.55 3.51
CA ALA A 257 20.50 11.30 4.26
C ALA A 257 20.73 12.06 5.57
N LEU A 258 21.07 11.28 6.60
CA LEU A 258 21.56 11.77 7.88
C LEU A 258 23.08 11.85 7.83
N ARG A 259 23.61 13.07 7.76
CA ARG A 259 25.06 13.31 7.84
C ARG A 259 25.44 13.57 9.28
N ARG A 260 26.38 12.80 9.83
CA ARG A 260 27.01 13.15 11.11
C ARG A 260 27.74 14.49 10.96
N ILE A 261 27.42 15.45 11.82
CA ILE A 261 28.06 16.77 11.87
C ILE A 261 28.83 17.01 13.17
N GLY A 262 28.73 16.09 14.13
CA GLY A 262 29.49 16.17 15.38
C GLY A 262 29.04 15.14 16.41
N PRO A 263 29.58 15.19 17.63
CA PRO A 263 29.01 14.50 18.79
C PRO A 263 27.64 15.10 19.15
N ALA A 264 26.80 14.34 19.87
CA ALA A 264 25.56 14.86 20.43
C ALA A 264 25.88 16.04 21.38
N THR A 265 25.04 17.07 21.35
CA THR A 265 25.26 18.36 22.03
C THR A 265 24.30 18.62 23.19
N GLY A 266 23.24 17.81 23.33
CA GLY A 266 22.14 18.03 24.27
C GLY A 266 21.21 19.19 23.88
N ARG A 267 21.37 19.77 22.68
CA ARG A 267 20.62 20.95 22.23
C ARG A 267 19.37 20.54 21.47
N THR A 268 18.34 21.39 21.53
CA THR A 268 17.13 21.21 20.73
C THR A 268 17.43 21.23 19.23
N PRO A 269 16.61 20.55 18.40
CA PRO A 269 16.75 20.56 16.95
C PRO A 269 16.75 21.98 16.37
N ARG A 270 17.77 22.30 15.56
CA ARG A 270 17.84 23.56 14.81
C ARG A 270 17.14 23.36 13.46
N ILE A 271 16.01 24.05 13.28
CA ILE A 271 15.19 23.93 12.08
C ILE A 271 15.54 25.04 11.09
N GLY A 272 16.27 24.69 10.02
CA GLY A 272 16.52 25.57 8.89
C GLY A 272 15.44 25.50 7.81
N TRP A 273 15.63 26.29 6.76
CA TRP A 273 14.73 26.31 5.60
C TRP A 273 14.81 24.99 4.80
N LEU A 274 16.01 24.53 4.48
CA LEU A 274 16.28 23.29 3.71
C LEU A 274 16.89 22.17 4.54
N THR A 275 17.45 22.49 5.70
CA THR A 275 18.18 21.55 6.55
C THR A 275 17.58 21.51 7.94
N ILE A 276 17.70 20.37 8.60
CA ILE A 276 17.39 20.21 10.01
C ILE A 276 18.62 19.60 10.67
N GLU A 277 19.05 20.19 11.77
CA GLU A 277 20.06 19.59 12.62
C GLU A 277 19.40 19.10 13.90
N ALA A 278 19.68 17.86 14.29
CA ALA A 278 19.14 17.28 15.51
C ALA A 278 20.15 16.36 16.15
N ASP A 279 20.03 16.19 17.46
CA ASP A 279 20.80 15.19 18.19
C ASP A 279 20.05 13.84 18.12
N VAL A 280 20.83 12.78 17.92
CA VAL A 280 20.48 11.38 18.11
C VAL A 280 21.42 10.83 19.19
N THR A 281 21.20 9.59 19.65
CA THR A 281 21.83 9.08 20.89
C THR A 281 23.36 9.21 20.91
N ASP A 282 24.00 8.96 19.76
CA ASP A 282 25.45 8.86 19.60
C ASP A 282 26.05 9.94 18.66
N ALA A 283 25.24 10.87 18.15
CA ALA A 283 25.68 11.85 17.17
C ALA A 283 24.78 13.08 17.08
N ARG A 284 25.35 14.18 16.60
CA ARG A 284 24.57 15.26 16.00
C ARG A 284 24.51 15.06 14.50
N ILE A 285 23.31 15.14 13.93
CA ILE A 285 23.04 14.86 12.53
C ILE A 285 22.45 16.06 11.82
N ALA A 286 22.81 16.23 10.55
CA ALA A 286 22.14 17.12 9.61
C ALA A 286 21.31 16.28 8.64
N MET A 287 20.11 16.77 8.35
CA MET A 287 19.11 16.10 7.51
C MET A 287 18.56 17.10 6.50
N ARG A 288 18.25 16.61 5.31
CA ARG A 288 17.58 17.46 4.32
C ARG A 288 16.07 17.44 4.55
N ARG A 289 15.50 18.63 4.70
CA ARG A 289 14.05 18.81 4.83
C ARG A 289 13.40 18.58 3.47
N ARG A 290 12.26 17.87 3.48
CA ARG A 290 11.48 17.68 2.26
C ARG A 290 10.79 18.99 1.86
N HIS A 291 11.14 19.51 0.68
CA HIS A 291 10.55 20.71 0.08
C HIS A 291 9.70 20.34 -1.14
N LYS A 292 8.64 21.11 -1.40
CA LYS A 292 7.64 20.85 -2.46
C LYS A 292 8.24 20.79 -3.87
N ILE A 293 9.31 21.56 -4.12
CA ILE A 293 10.02 21.62 -5.41
C ILE A 293 10.89 20.37 -5.65
N ALA A 294 11.62 19.91 -4.63
CA ALA A 294 12.42 18.67 -4.71
C ALA A 294 11.51 17.45 -5.00
N GLU A 295 10.27 17.51 -4.52
CA GLU A 295 9.22 16.55 -4.83
C GLU A 295 8.95 16.48 -6.34
N ILE A 296 8.86 17.61 -7.04
CA ILE A 296 8.59 17.66 -8.49
C ILE A 296 9.77 17.07 -9.29
N VAL A 297 11.01 17.37 -8.90
CA VAL A 297 12.21 16.91 -9.62
C VAL A 297 12.44 15.41 -9.45
N ALA A 298 12.35 14.87 -8.22
CA ALA A 298 12.46 13.43 -7.97
C ALA A 298 11.41 12.62 -8.77
N ARG A 299 10.22 13.19 -8.94
CA ARG A 299 9.09 12.59 -9.67
C ARG A 299 9.33 12.43 -11.18
N ILE A 300 10.11 13.31 -11.81
CA ILE A 300 10.43 13.20 -13.24
C ILE A 300 11.36 12.01 -13.48
N GLY A 301 12.38 11.84 -12.63
CA GLY A 301 13.31 10.70 -12.69
C GLY A 301 12.62 9.34 -12.46
N GLU A 302 11.71 9.26 -11.48
CA GLU A 302 10.90 8.06 -11.21
C GLU A 302 10.08 7.63 -12.43
N SER A 303 9.46 8.57 -13.15
CA SER A 303 8.65 8.25 -14.33
C SER A 303 9.44 7.59 -15.47
N LEU A 304 10.70 8.02 -15.67
CA LEU A 304 11.60 7.48 -16.70
C LEU A 304 12.11 6.08 -16.33
N ARG A 305 12.44 5.86 -15.04
CA ARG A 305 12.85 4.54 -14.53
C ARG A 305 11.72 3.52 -14.69
N MET A 306 10.49 3.93 -14.36
CA MET A 306 9.32 3.07 -14.41
C MET A 306 8.96 2.57 -15.82
N ARG A 307 9.03 3.45 -16.84
CA ARG A 307 8.80 3.06 -18.24
C ARG A 307 9.74 1.93 -18.68
N ARG A 308 11.01 1.97 -18.24
CA ARG A 308 11.99 0.93 -18.56
C ARG A 308 11.66 -0.41 -17.90
N VAL A 309 11.19 -0.39 -16.65
CA VAL A 309 10.80 -1.59 -15.91
C VAL A 309 9.59 -2.26 -16.54
N LEU A 310 8.52 -1.50 -16.82
CA LEU A 310 7.34 -2.05 -17.48
C LEU A 310 7.64 -2.60 -18.87
N ALA A 311 8.47 -1.91 -19.68
CA ALA A 311 8.88 -2.43 -20.98
C ALA A 311 9.68 -3.73 -20.88
N ARG A 312 10.47 -3.94 -19.81
CA ARG A 312 11.16 -5.22 -19.56
C ARG A 312 10.18 -6.30 -19.12
N ALA A 313 9.24 -5.98 -18.23
CA ALA A 313 8.23 -6.90 -17.75
C ALA A 313 7.30 -7.38 -18.88
N ALA A 314 6.84 -6.48 -19.75
CA ALA A 314 6.03 -6.83 -20.92
C ALA A 314 6.77 -7.78 -21.88
N ARG A 315 8.06 -7.52 -22.14
CA ARG A 315 8.91 -8.41 -22.94
C ARG A 315 9.10 -9.78 -22.30
N ALA A 316 9.25 -9.85 -20.98
CA ALA A 316 9.38 -11.11 -20.25
C ALA A 316 8.07 -11.90 -20.18
N ALA A 317 6.92 -11.23 -20.26
CA ALA A 317 5.59 -11.84 -20.22
C ALA A 317 5.08 -12.32 -21.59
N GLY A 318 5.79 -12.05 -22.69
CA GLY A 318 5.35 -12.40 -24.05
C GLY A 318 4.35 -11.42 -24.68
N ASP A 319 3.96 -10.36 -23.96
CA ASP A 319 3.07 -9.29 -24.44
C ASP A 319 3.88 -8.24 -25.22
N GLY A 320 4.37 -8.61 -26.40
CA GLY A 320 4.79 -7.63 -27.40
C GLY A 320 3.57 -6.87 -27.93
N PRO A 321 3.70 -5.60 -28.35
CA PRO A 321 2.60 -4.97 -29.10
C PRO A 321 2.31 -5.86 -30.31
N ALA A 322 1.04 -6.26 -30.46
CA ALA A 322 0.59 -6.87 -31.70
C ALA A 322 0.95 -5.89 -32.82
N SER A 323 1.90 -6.29 -33.65
CA SER A 323 2.25 -5.57 -34.88
C SER A 323 1.04 -5.66 -35.81
N GLY A 324 0.28 -4.58 -35.87
CA GLY A 324 -0.77 -4.30 -36.85
C GLY A 324 -0.66 -2.85 -37.25
#